data_AF-A0A222SGV6-F1
#
_entry.id   AF-A0A222SGV6-F1
#
_cell.length_a   1.000
_cell.length_b   1.000
_cell.length_c   1.000
_cell.angle_alpha   90.00
_cell.angle_beta   90.00
_cell.angle_gamma   90.00
#
_symmetry.space_group_name_H-M   'P 1'
#
loop_
_entity.id
_entity.type
_entity.pdbx_description
1 polymer ?
#
loop_
_entity_poly.entity_id
_entity_poly.type
_entity_poly.pdbx_seq_one_letter_code
_entity_poly.pdbx_strand_id
1 'polypeptide(L)'
;MNSELVKECLRKFSEVLSFNYPAVGWYFSSENIEDSFIYKRDRWVCMFMYWAIVLKKGKRIQFSADCGKACPGIQEFGGFTPPVDDDGKFIAETERFKQTRALAQAYYREYVAEIHTPPEKFVYVEKIEKIDKNREIEVVNLFPDITGLANLTGLASYDREESGTLIPFASGCQSAFSTPYNEKFKERPKCIVGLMDVLVRRFVPDDMIMFSVPANRFVEMANNIEGSFLDKNFNNPTSF
;
A
#
# COMPACT_ATOMS: atom_id res chain seq x y z
N MET A 1 -10.84 9.05 2.07
CA MET A 1 -11.69 8.66 3.21
C MET A 1 -11.23 9.48 4.41
N ASN A 2 -12.17 10.11 5.11
CA ASN A 2 -11.85 11.01 6.21
C ASN A 2 -10.98 10.29 7.26
N SER A 3 -9.88 10.95 7.67
CA SER A 3 -8.89 10.35 8.55
C SER A 3 -9.42 9.97 9.94
N GLU A 4 -10.41 10.68 10.49
CA GLU A 4 -10.97 10.34 11.81
C GLU A 4 -11.73 9.02 11.76
N LEU A 5 -12.51 8.81 10.70
CA LEU A 5 -13.20 7.54 10.46
C LEU A 5 -12.20 6.39 10.26
N VAL A 6 -11.14 6.60 9.48
CA VAL A 6 -10.09 5.58 9.29
C VAL A 6 -9.39 5.25 10.62
N LYS A 7 -9.12 6.24 11.48
CA LYS A 7 -8.56 6.01 12.81
C LYS A 7 -9.50 5.20 13.70
N GLU A 8 -10.81 5.45 13.63
CA GLU A 8 -11.80 4.65 14.34
C GLU A 8 -11.81 3.19 13.84
N CYS A 9 -11.86 2.98 12.53
CA CYS A 9 -11.78 1.64 11.94
C CYS A 9 -10.49 0.91 12.34
N LEU A 10 -9.35 1.61 12.38
CA LEU A 10 -8.08 1.03 12.83
C LEU A 10 -8.11 0.59 14.31
N ARG A 11 -8.83 1.30 15.18
CA ARG A 11 -9.04 0.87 16.57
C ARG A 11 -9.82 -0.44 16.63
N LYS A 12 -10.91 -0.57 15.84
CA LYS A 12 -11.68 -1.81 15.73
C LYS A 12 -10.82 -2.99 15.25
N PHE A 13 -9.96 -2.77 14.26
CA PHE A 13 -9.03 -3.80 13.80
C PHE A 13 -8.00 -4.20 14.87
N SER A 14 -7.38 -3.23 15.55
CA SER A 14 -6.37 -3.46 16.58
C SER A 14 -6.92 -4.19 17.82
N GLU A 15 -8.25 -4.22 17.96
CA GLU A 15 -8.96 -4.94 19.01
C GLU A 15 -9.09 -6.44 18.75
N VAL A 16 -8.98 -6.88 17.49
CA VAL A 16 -9.23 -8.28 17.06
C VAL A 16 -8.05 -8.87 16.28
N LEU A 17 -7.11 -8.05 15.82
CA LEU A 17 -5.90 -8.46 15.11
C LEU A 17 -4.66 -7.80 15.72
N SER A 18 -3.53 -8.50 15.61
CA SER A 18 -2.21 -7.95 15.92
C SER A 18 -1.46 -7.62 14.63
N PHE A 19 -0.65 -6.56 14.66
CA PHE A 19 0.21 -6.15 13.55
C PHE A 19 1.67 -6.11 14.00
N ASN A 20 2.58 -6.61 13.15
CA ASN A 20 4.03 -6.58 13.39
C ASN A 20 4.59 -5.15 13.33
N TYR A 21 3.94 -4.27 12.56
CA TYR A 21 4.34 -2.88 12.39
C TYR A 21 3.13 -1.94 12.44
N PRO A 22 3.31 -0.66 12.84
CA PRO A 22 2.24 0.32 12.84
C PRO A 22 1.58 0.49 11.47
N ALA A 23 0.25 0.56 11.43
CA ALA A 23 -0.48 0.86 10.21
C ALA A 23 -0.12 2.25 9.67
N VAL A 24 0.09 2.33 8.36
CA VAL A 24 0.38 3.59 7.67
C VAL A 24 -0.70 3.90 6.66
N GLY A 25 -1.03 5.18 6.52
CA GLY A 25 -1.92 5.68 5.48
C GLY A 25 -1.16 6.63 4.58
N TRP A 26 -1.67 6.80 3.37
CA TRP A 26 -1.20 7.89 2.51
C TRP A 26 -2.33 8.69 1.92
N TYR A 27 -2.04 9.95 1.63
CA TYR A 27 -2.98 10.94 1.15
C TYR A 27 -2.30 11.97 0.26
N PHE A 28 -3.08 12.61 -0.60
CA PHE A 28 -2.67 13.72 -1.43
C PHE A 28 -2.81 15.05 -0.70
N SER A 29 -1.93 16.02 -0.98
CA SER A 29 -2.07 17.40 -0.50
C SER A 29 -1.30 18.39 -1.37
N SER A 30 -1.85 19.59 -1.56
CA SER A 30 -1.15 20.73 -2.18
C SER A 30 -0.23 21.46 -1.20
N GLU A 31 -0.46 21.28 0.11
CA GLU A 31 0.30 21.93 1.16
C GLU A 31 1.68 21.30 1.30
N ASN A 32 2.71 22.14 1.39
CA ASN A 32 4.04 21.71 1.81
C ASN A 32 4.07 21.69 3.34
N ILE A 33 3.94 20.50 3.92
CA ILE A 33 3.80 20.33 5.36
C ILE A 33 5.20 20.33 5.99
N GLU A 34 5.42 21.25 6.93
CA GLU A 34 6.69 21.37 7.64
C GLU A 34 7.07 20.10 8.41
N ASP A 35 8.36 19.98 8.72
CA ASP A 35 8.99 18.81 9.38
C ASP A 35 8.80 17.48 8.64
N SER A 36 8.44 17.52 7.35
CA SER A 36 8.39 16.32 6.50
C SER A 36 9.78 15.84 6.11
N PHE A 37 9.95 14.52 6.04
CA PHE A 37 11.10 13.94 5.38
C PHE A 37 10.89 13.94 3.87
N ILE A 38 11.60 14.81 3.17
CA ILE A 38 11.49 14.93 1.71
C ILE A 38 12.30 13.80 1.05
N TYR A 39 11.63 12.98 0.24
CA TYR A 39 12.26 11.96 -0.58
C TYR A 39 12.83 12.57 -1.87
N LYS A 40 14.04 13.12 -1.76
CA LYS A 40 14.83 13.63 -2.89
C LYS A 40 16.31 13.37 -2.65
N ARG A 41 16.99 12.66 -3.54
CA ARG A 41 18.36 12.16 -3.31
C ARG A 41 19.27 12.44 -4.49
N ASP A 42 20.57 12.43 -4.24
CA ASP A 42 21.64 12.61 -5.23
C ASP A 42 22.21 11.27 -5.73
N ARG A 43 21.62 10.16 -5.29
CA ARG A 43 21.96 8.79 -5.72
C ARG A 43 20.72 7.90 -5.70
N TRP A 44 20.81 6.78 -6.41
CA TRP A 44 19.74 5.77 -6.43
C TRP A 44 19.59 5.14 -5.04
N VAL A 45 18.37 5.22 -4.50
CA VAL A 45 17.93 4.55 -3.28
C VAL A 45 16.46 4.24 -3.42
N CYS A 46 16.01 3.15 -2.81
CA CYS A 46 14.61 2.77 -2.79
C CYS A 46 13.87 3.53 -1.67
N MET A 47 12.63 3.98 -1.91
CA MET A 47 11.85 4.67 -0.87
C MET A 47 11.56 3.82 0.36
N PHE A 48 11.46 2.49 0.20
CA PHE A 48 11.21 1.55 1.29
C PHE A 48 12.36 1.51 2.31
N MET A 49 13.59 1.87 1.90
CA MET A 49 14.71 2.05 2.84
C MET A 49 14.42 3.12 3.90
N TYR A 50 13.50 4.04 3.60
CA TYR A 50 13.12 5.14 4.48
C TYR A 50 11.84 4.88 5.25
N TRP A 51 11.14 3.75 5.06
CA TRP A 51 9.94 3.44 5.81
C TRP A 51 10.15 3.38 7.33
N ALA A 52 11.36 3.03 7.78
CA ALA A 52 11.72 3.13 9.19
C ALA A 52 11.56 4.56 9.78
N ILE A 53 11.63 5.61 8.94
CA ILE A 53 11.34 6.99 9.36
C ILE A 53 9.86 7.13 9.76
N VAL A 54 8.95 6.53 9.00
CA VAL A 54 7.53 6.50 9.35
C VAL A 54 7.30 5.56 10.52
N LEU A 55 7.72 4.30 10.40
CA LEU A 55 7.36 3.22 11.32
C LEU A 55 8.04 3.34 12.69
N LYS A 56 9.34 3.68 12.73
CA LYS A 56 10.10 3.76 13.99
C LYS A 56 10.16 5.18 14.53
N LYS A 57 10.49 6.17 13.69
CA LYS A 57 10.62 7.57 14.14
C LYS A 57 9.28 8.32 14.17
N GLY A 58 8.24 7.79 13.52
CA GLY A 58 6.92 8.41 13.48
C GLY A 58 6.92 9.75 12.74
N LYS A 59 7.84 9.93 11.78
CA LYS A 59 7.97 11.14 10.96
C LYS A 59 7.38 10.87 9.58
N ARG A 60 6.65 11.85 9.05
CA ARG A 60 6.02 11.78 7.72
C ARG A 60 7.05 11.81 6.61
N ILE A 61 6.78 11.08 5.53
CA ILE A 61 7.55 11.19 4.28
C ILE A 61 6.71 11.92 3.25
N GLN A 62 7.32 12.88 2.57
CA GLN A 62 6.74 13.59 1.44
C GLN A 62 7.37 13.12 0.14
N PHE A 63 6.51 12.81 -0.83
CA PHE A 63 6.85 12.52 -2.21
C PHE A 63 6.27 13.60 -3.13
N SER A 64 6.92 13.82 -4.27
CA SER A 64 6.50 14.75 -5.31
C SER A 64 7.00 14.27 -6.67
N ALA A 65 6.72 15.03 -7.73
CA ALA A 65 7.25 14.77 -9.06
C ALA A 65 8.79 14.80 -9.15
N ASP A 66 9.50 15.34 -8.17
CA ASP A 66 10.97 15.44 -8.18
C ASP A 66 11.60 14.69 -6.99
N CYS A 67 12.19 13.54 -7.28
CA CYS A 67 12.98 12.74 -6.34
C CYS A 67 14.52 12.87 -6.58
N GLY A 68 14.95 13.75 -7.47
CA GLY A 68 16.35 13.86 -7.89
C GLY A 68 16.84 12.62 -8.63
N LYS A 69 17.87 11.97 -8.10
CA LYS A 69 18.47 10.72 -8.60
C LYS A 69 18.03 9.47 -7.82
N ALA A 70 17.02 9.59 -6.94
CA ALA A 70 16.48 8.44 -6.22
C ALA A 70 15.76 7.47 -7.18
N CYS A 71 15.34 6.29 -6.68
CA CYS A 71 14.51 5.39 -7.48
C CYS A 71 13.18 6.09 -7.84
N PRO A 72 12.78 6.12 -9.13
CA PRO A 72 11.62 6.89 -9.58
C PRO A 72 10.28 6.19 -9.35
N GLY A 73 10.27 4.99 -8.78
CA GLY A 73 9.04 4.19 -8.69
C GLY A 73 7.86 4.90 -8.03
N ILE A 74 8.07 5.79 -7.05
CA ILE A 74 6.95 6.57 -6.47
C ILE A 74 6.49 7.74 -7.35
N GLN A 75 7.35 8.26 -8.23
CA GLN A 75 6.93 9.25 -9.22
C GLN A 75 6.07 8.59 -10.29
N GLU A 76 6.47 7.39 -10.73
CA GLU A 76 5.74 6.59 -11.71
C GLU A 76 4.43 6.05 -11.13
N PHE A 77 4.50 5.25 -10.06
CA PHE A 77 3.33 4.60 -9.45
C PHE A 77 2.51 5.51 -8.52
N GLY A 78 3.02 6.71 -8.21
CA GLY A 78 2.21 7.81 -7.66
C GLY A 78 1.57 8.69 -8.73
N GLY A 79 1.84 8.42 -10.02
CA GLY A 79 1.26 9.10 -11.17
C GLY A 79 1.82 10.50 -11.49
N PHE A 80 2.88 10.92 -10.81
CA PHE A 80 3.51 12.22 -11.04
C PHE A 80 4.22 12.32 -12.39
N THR A 81 4.73 11.19 -12.88
CA THR A 81 5.43 11.11 -14.17
C THR A 81 5.01 9.84 -14.90
N PRO A 82 4.87 9.88 -16.24
CA PRO A 82 4.66 8.65 -17.00
C PRO A 82 5.85 7.71 -16.81
N PRO A 83 5.64 6.39 -16.69
CA PRO A 83 6.73 5.42 -16.67
C PRO A 83 7.58 5.54 -17.93
N VAL A 84 8.90 5.40 -17.76
CA VAL A 84 9.83 5.42 -18.89
C VAL A 84 9.74 4.09 -19.63
N ASP A 85 9.45 4.11 -20.94
CA ASP A 85 9.59 2.93 -21.79
C ASP A 85 11.08 2.72 -22.10
N ASP A 86 11.66 1.72 -21.45
CA ASP A 86 13.05 1.32 -21.62
C ASP A 86 13.22 0.06 -22.46
N ASP A 87 12.19 -0.29 -23.26
CA ASP A 87 12.10 -1.52 -24.04
C ASP A 87 12.17 -2.79 -23.16
N GLY A 88 11.74 -2.69 -21.89
CA GLY A 88 11.74 -3.80 -20.93
C GLY A 88 13.14 -4.17 -20.42
N LYS A 89 14.16 -3.35 -20.69
CA LYS A 89 15.56 -3.63 -20.39
C LYS A 89 15.81 -3.78 -18.88
N PHE A 90 15.27 -2.89 -18.07
CA PHE A 90 15.49 -2.88 -16.64
C PHE A 90 14.94 -4.15 -15.98
N ILE A 91 13.66 -4.47 -16.21
CA ILE A 91 13.00 -5.66 -15.65
C ILE A 91 13.64 -6.96 -16.15
N ALA A 92 14.02 -7.05 -17.43
CA ALA A 92 14.52 -8.30 -18.01
C ALA A 92 16.04 -8.53 -17.80
N GLU A 93 16.86 -7.47 -17.85
CA GLU A 93 18.32 -7.59 -17.88
C GLU A 93 18.99 -7.12 -16.59
N THR A 94 18.46 -6.06 -15.97
CA THR A 94 18.99 -5.48 -14.73
C THR A 94 18.45 -6.21 -13.51
N GLU A 95 17.12 -6.24 -13.34
CA GLU A 95 16.45 -6.90 -12.22
C GLU A 95 16.24 -8.39 -12.47
N ARG A 96 16.12 -8.80 -13.74
CA ARG A 96 15.89 -10.18 -14.18
C ARG A 96 14.63 -10.81 -13.60
N PHE A 97 13.59 -10.00 -13.47
CA PHE A 97 12.27 -10.40 -13.00
C PHE A 97 11.44 -11.07 -14.08
N LYS A 98 11.72 -10.75 -15.34
CA LYS A 98 11.12 -11.38 -16.51
C LYS A 98 12.21 -11.98 -17.37
N GLN A 99 11.92 -13.14 -17.96
CA GLN A 99 12.88 -13.88 -18.77
C GLN A 99 13.26 -13.15 -20.07
N THR A 100 12.34 -12.35 -20.62
CA THR A 100 12.53 -11.65 -21.89
C THR A 100 12.03 -10.21 -21.80
N ARG A 101 12.57 -9.32 -22.65
CA ARG A 101 12.08 -7.95 -22.81
C ARG A 101 10.61 -7.88 -23.21
N ALA A 102 10.15 -8.80 -24.06
CA ALA A 102 8.74 -8.90 -24.44
C ALA A 102 7.82 -9.16 -23.24
N LEU A 103 8.22 -10.05 -22.32
CA LEU A 103 7.49 -10.29 -21.07
C LEU A 103 7.55 -9.07 -20.13
N ALA A 104 8.69 -8.37 -20.08
CA ALA A 104 8.83 -7.11 -19.33
C ALA A 104 7.92 -6.00 -19.88
N GLN A 105 7.82 -5.85 -21.19
CA GLN A 105 6.91 -4.87 -21.80
C GLN A 105 5.44 -5.22 -21.59
N ALA A 106 5.08 -6.50 -21.67
CA ALA A 106 3.72 -6.95 -21.34
C ALA A 106 3.37 -6.62 -19.89
N TYR A 107 4.28 -6.91 -18.97
CA TYR A 107 4.21 -6.50 -17.57
C TYR A 107 3.97 -4.98 -17.47
N TYR A 108 4.83 -4.14 -18.05
CA TYR A 108 4.67 -2.68 -17.98
C TYR A 108 3.32 -2.16 -18.50
N ARG A 109 2.83 -2.69 -19.63
CA ARG A 109 1.55 -2.24 -20.22
C ARG A 109 0.37 -2.44 -19.28
N GLU A 110 0.35 -3.55 -18.54
CA GLU A 110 -0.73 -3.82 -17.58
C GLU A 110 -0.74 -2.77 -16.45
N TYR A 111 0.42 -2.38 -15.93
CA TYR A 111 0.48 -1.43 -14.82
C TYR A 111 0.25 0.02 -15.20
N VAL A 112 0.64 0.43 -16.41
CA VAL A 112 0.35 1.80 -16.87
C VAL A 112 -1.15 2.08 -16.83
N ALA A 113 -1.98 1.07 -17.08
CA ALA A 113 -3.44 1.19 -16.99
C ALA A 113 -3.98 1.38 -15.57
N GLU A 114 -3.18 1.12 -14.53
CA GLU A 114 -3.55 1.29 -13.12
C GLU A 114 -3.06 2.61 -12.52
N ILE A 115 -2.27 3.40 -13.26
CA ILE A 115 -1.69 4.64 -12.76
C ILE A 115 -2.66 5.80 -13.00
N HIS A 116 -2.98 6.52 -11.93
CA HIS A 116 -3.84 7.70 -11.94
C HIS A 116 -3.00 8.95 -11.77
N THR A 117 -3.30 10.01 -12.52
CA THR A 117 -2.71 11.34 -12.28
C THR A 117 -3.07 11.80 -10.88
N PRO A 118 -2.09 12.24 -10.06
CA PRO A 118 -2.35 12.68 -8.70
C PRO A 118 -3.17 13.98 -8.73
N PRO A 119 -4.20 14.11 -7.89
CA PRO A 119 -5.01 15.32 -7.81
C PRO A 119 -4.24 16.51 -7.21
N GLU A 120 -3.14 16.24 -6.49
CA GLU A 120 -2.37 17.24 -5.78
C GLU A 120 -0.86 17.07 -5.99
N LYS A 121 -0.09 18.09 -5.58
CA LYS A 121 1.35 18.17 -5.80
C LYS A 121 2.19 17.18 -4.97
N PHE A 122 1.67 16.74 -3.82
CA PHE A 122 2.40 15.89 -2.89
C PHE A 122 1.60 14.65 -2.49
N VAL A 123 2.33 13.58 -2.23
CA VAL A 123 1.84 12.40 -1.51
C VAL A 123 2.56 12.32 -0.17
N TYR A 124 1.81 12.17 0.90
CA TYR A 124 2.35 11.96 2.24
C TYR A 124 2.11 10.53 2.71
N VAL A 125 3.11 9.91 3.32
CA VAL A 125 2.98 8.62 4.02
C VAL A 125 3.25 8.82 5.50
N GLU A 126 2.30 8.41 6.33
CA GLU A 126 2.30 8.63 7.78
C GLU A 126 1.71 7.44 8.54
N LYS A 127 2.05 7.31 9.82
CA LYS A 127 1.27 6.45 10.72
C LYS A 127 -0.15 7.00 10.79
N ILE A 128 -1.16 6.14 10.63
CA ILE A 128 -2.56 6.56 10.58
C ILE A 128 -2.94 7.42 11.79
N GLU A 129 -2.50 7.03 12.99
CA GLU A 129 -2.77 7.76 14.23
C GLU A 129 -2.27 9.21 14.21
N LYS A 130 -1.19 9.50 13.47
CA LYS A 130 -0.55 10.82 13.38
C LYS A 130 -1.07 11.69 12.24
N ILE A 131 -1.90 11.18 11.34
CA ILE A 131 -2.47 11.95 10.23
C ILE A 131 -3.42 13.01 10.78
N ASP A 132 -3.38 14.25 10.27
CA ASP A 132 -4.28 15.31 10.72
C ASP A 132 -5.74 15.00 10.42
N LYS A 133 -6.66 15.40 11.31
CA LYS A 133 -8.09 15.02 11.31
C LYS A 133 -8.87 15.32 10.02
N ASN A 134 -8.39 16.27 9.22
CA ASN A 134 -9.07 16.73 8.00
C ASN A 134 -8.42 16.22 6.70
N ARG A 135 -7.59 15.17 6.77
CA ARG A 135 -7.01 14.55 5.58
C ARG A 135 -7.91 13.45 5.03
N GLU A 136 -7.93 13.34 3.71
CA GLU A 136 -8.57 12.24 2.99
C GLU A 136 -7.54 11.14 2.71
N ILE A 137 -7.57 10.07 3.50
CA ILE A 137 -6.70 8.91 3.29
C ILE A 137 -7.19 8.13 2.07
N GLU A 138 -6.27 7.79 1.19
CA GLU A 138 -6.57 7.07 -0.06
C GLU A 138 -6.45 5.56 0.11
N VAL A 139 -5.37 5.12 0.76
CA VAL A 139 -5.07 3.71 1.01
C VAL A 139 -4.47 3.56 2.40
N VAL A 140 -4.86 2.48 3.05
CA VAL A 140 -4.33 2.00 4.34
C VAL A 140 -3.42 0.81 4.08
N ASN A 141 -2.22 0.83 4.63
CA ASN A 141 -1.28 -0.29 4.59
C ASN A 141 -1.14 -0.88 6.00
N LEU A 142 -1.57 -2.12 6.16
CA LEU A 142 -1.43 -2.91 7.37
C LEU A 142 -0.23 -3.84 7.25
N PHE A 143 0.34 -4.26 8.38
CA PHE A 143 1.49 -5.16 8.42
C PHE A 143 1.24 -6.33 9.38
N PRO A 144 0.38 -7.29 8.98
CA PRO A 144 0.06 -8.44 9.80
C PRO A 144 1.20 -9.47 9.83
N ASP A 145 1.12 -10.41 10.78
CA ASP A 145 1.81 -11.70 10.64
C ASP A 145 1.04 -12.63 9.68
N ILE A 146 1.50 -13.87 9.51
CA ILE A 146 0.86 -14.82 8.56
C ILE A 146 -0.58 -15.13 8.96
N THR A 147 -0.85 -15.27 10.27
CA THR A 147 -2.20 -15.52 10.79
C THR A 147 -3.12 -14.33 10.56
N GLY A 148 -2.65 -13.12 10.87
CA GLY A 148 -3.36 -11.88 10.61
C GLY A 148 -3.61 -11.65 9.12
N LEU A 149 -2.69 -12.05 8.25
CA LEU A 149 -2.88 -12.00 6.81
C LEU A 149 -4.01 -12.93 6.35
N ALA A 150 -4.08 -14.15 6.89
CA ALA A 150 -5.17 -15.08 6.60
C ALA A 150 -6.52 -14.50 7.05
N ASN A 151 -6.57 -13.92 8.26
CA ASN A 151 -7.77 -13.26 8.78
C ASN A 151 -8.20 -12.07 7.92
N LEU A 152 -7.27 -11.20 7.53
CA LEU A 152 -7.56 -10.05 6.66
C LEU A 152 -8.05 -10.50 5.28
N THR A 153 -7.47 -11.57 4.73
CA THR A 153 -7.88 -12.15 3.43
C THR A 153 -9.29 -12.72 3.50
N GLY A 154 -9.62 -13.43 4.59
CA GLY A 154 -10.95 -13.93 4.86
C GLY A 154 -11.97 -12.81 5.02
N LEU A 155 -11.66 -11.80 5.84
CA LEU A 155 -12.55 -10.65 6.08
C LEU A 155 -12.76 -9.82 4.80
N ALA A 156 -11.70 -9.65 3.99
CA ALA A 156 -11.80 -8.96 2.70
C ALA A 156 -12.74 -9.66 1.72
N SER A 157 -13.02 -10.95 1.91
CA SER A 157 -13.93 -11.75 1.08
C SER A 157 -15.27 -12.03 1.75
N TYR A 158 -15.48 -11.58 2.98
CA TYR A 158 -16.62 -11.97 3.82
C TYR A 158 -17.98 -11.53 3.27
N ASP A 159 -18.05 -10.38 2.61
CA ASP A 159 -19.28 -9.75 2.13
C ASP A 159 -19.54 -9.93 0.63
N ARG A 160 -18.91 -10.92 0.01
CA ARG A 160 -18.88 -11.09 -1.45
C ARG A 160 -18.64 -12.53 -1.87
N GLU A 161 -19.02 -12.85 -3.11
CA GLU A 161 -18.84 -14.20 -3.69
C GLU A 161 -17.39 -14.45 -4.14
N GLU A 162 -16.71 -13.42 -4.67
CA GLU A 162 -15.35 -13.55 -5.18
C GLU A 162 -14.29 -13.26 -4.11
N SER A 163 -13.07 -13.77 -4.30
CA SER A 163 -11.93 -13.37 -3.44
C SER A 163 -11.76 -11.85 -3.46
N GLY A 164 -11.81 -11.25 -2.28
CA GLY A 164 -11.59 -9.82 -2.08
C GLY A 164 -10.12 -9.41 -2.00
N THR A 165 -9.19 -10.33 -2.27
CA THR A 165 -7.74 -10.11 -2.14
C THR A 165 -7.00 -10.53 -3.42
N LEU A 166 -5.98 -9.76 -3.79
CA LEU A 166 -5.03 -10.05 -4.85
C LEU A 166 -3.61 -10.18 -4.28
N ILE A 167 -2.82 -11.10 -4.83
CA ILE A 167 -1.37 -11.20 -4.59
C ILE A 167 -0.66 -11.04 -5.94
N PRO A 168 -0.56 -9.80 -6.46
CA PRO A 168 0.04 -9.58 -7.77
C PRO A 168 1.57 -9.71 -7.70
N PHE A 169 2.17 -10.16 -8.80
CA PHE A 169 3.58 -9.85 -9.03
C PHE A 169 3.68 -8.36 -9.32
N ALA A 170 4.13 -7.56 -8.35
CA ALA A 170 4.16 -6.11 -8.44
C ALA A 170 5.30 -5.55 -7.57
N SER A 171 5.91 -4.44 -8.01
CA SER A 171 6.88 -3.70 -7.20
C SER A 171 6.27 -3.27 -5.86
N GLY A 172 7.14 -2.96 -4.90
CA GLY A 172 6.69 -2.35 -3.64
C GLY A 172 5.83 -1.10 -3.89
N CYS A 173 6.25 -0.23 -4.82
CA CYS A 173 5.54 1.02 -5.13
C CYS A 173 4.14 0.76 -5.71
N GLN A 174 4.01 -0.22 -6.60
CA GLN A 174 2.71 -0.59 -7.18
C GLN A 174 1.75 -1.11 -6.12
N SER A 175 2.22 -2.08 -5.33
CA SER A 175 1.40 -2.73 -4.32
C SER A 175 1.01 -1.78 -3.18
N ALA A 176 1.82 -0.77 -2.86
CA ALA A 176 1.50 0.23 -1.83
C ALA A 176 0.66 1.42 -2.34
N PHE A 177 0.74 1.78 -3.63
CA PHE A 177 0.19 3.02 -4.17
C PHE A 177 -0.77 2.78 -5.35
N SER A 178 -0.26 2.55 -6.57
CA SER A 178 -1.08 2.57 -7.79
C SER A 178 -2.19 1.52 -7.79
N THR A 179 -1.86 0.25 -7.50
CA THR A 179 -2.81 -0.85 -7.59
C THR A 179 -3.97 -0.72 -6.56
N PRO A 180 -3.72 -0.52 -5.26
CA PRO A 180 -4.83 -0.30 -4.31
C PRO A 180 -5.57 1.02 -4.55
N TYR A 181 -4.89 2.07 -5.05
CA TYR A 181 -5.60 3.30 -5.42
C TYR A 181 -6.53 3.09 -6.62
N ASN A 182 -6.10 2.32 -7.62
CA ASN A 182 -6.93 1.94 -8.75
C ASN A 182 -8.15 1.09 -8.32
N GLU A 183 -7.95 0.13 -7.41
CA GLU A 183 -9.04 -0.67 -6.83
C GLU A 183 -10.10 0.18 -6.14
N LYS A 184 -9.72 1.31 -5.52
CA LYS A 184 -10.65 2.24 -4.86
C LYS A 184 -11.80 2.69 -5.77
N PHE A 185 -11.57 2.78 -7.08
CA PHE A 185 -12.54 3.26 -8.08
C PHE A 185 -13.36 2.15 -8.73
N LYS A 186 -13.10 0.88 -8.39
CA LYS A 186 -13.89 -0.25 -8.90
C LYS A 186 -15.14 -0.43 -8.05
N GLU A 187 -16.19 -1.00 -8.65
CA GLU A 187 -17.43 -1.34 -7.95
C GLU A 187 -17.20 -2.34 -6.81
N ARG A 188 -16.26 -3.27 -7.00
CA ARG A 188 -15.85 -4.27 -6.00
C ARG A 188 -14.34 -4.17 -5.73
N PRO A 189 -13.89 -3.20 -4.92
CA PRO A 189 -12.47 -3.02 -4.63
C PRO A 189 -11.85 -4.25 -3.96
N LYS A 190 -10.67 -4.66 -4.41
CA LYS A 190 -9.87 -5.71 -3.79
C LYS A 190 -8.72 -5.13 -2.96
N CYS A 191 -8.33 -5.87 -1.94
CA CYS A 191 -7.14 -5.61 -1.14
C CYS A 191 -5.92 -6.25 -1.79
N ILE A 192 -4.74 -5.68 -1.58
CA ILE A 192 -3.49 -6.13 -2.22
C ILE A 192 -2.53 -6.64 -1.16
N VAL A 193 -2.09 -7.89 -1.30
CA VAL A 193 -0.92 -8.38 -0.56
C VAL A 193 0.33 -7.90 -1.29
N GLY A 194 1.05 -6.98 -0.66
CA GLY A 194 2.18 -6.28 -1.25
C GLY A 194 3.53 -6.67 -0.66
N LEU A 195 4.57 -5.99 -1.15
CA LEU A 195 5.98 -6.28 -0.85
C LEU A 195 6.42 -7.70 -1.25
N MET A 196 5.81 -8.25 -2.30
CA MET A 196 6.18 -9.55 -2.88
C MET A 196 7.31 -9.44 -3.93
N ASP A 197 7.70 -8.21 -4.30
CA ASP A 197 8.81 -7.94 -5.20
C ASP A 197 10.17 -8.27 -4.54
N VAL A 198 10.93 -9.14 -5.21
CA VAL A 198 12.20 -9.67 -4.69
C VAL A 198 13.30 -8.60 -4.54
N LEU A 199 13.23 -7.47 -5.24
CA LEU A 199 14.14 -6.34 -4.99
C LEU A 199 13.73 -5.59 -3.72
N VAL A 200 12.45 -5.24 -3.54
CA VAL A 200 12.02 -4.55 -2.32
C VAL A 200 12.27 -5.39 -1.06
N ARG A 201 12.20 -6.73 -1.16
CA ARG A 201 12.58 -7.64 -0.07
C ARG A 201 13.98 -7.41 0.48
N ARG A 202 14.90 -6.82 -0.28
CA ARG A 202 16.27 -6.48 0.19
C ARG A 202 16.32 -5.25 1.09
N PHE A 203 15.24 -4.47 1.16
CA PHE A 203 15.18 -3.19 1.86
C PHE A 203 14.18 -3.17 3.02
N VAL A 204 13.40 -4.24 3.21
CA VAL A 204 12.40 -4.38 4.27
C VAL A 204 12.71 -5.62 5.13
N PRO A 205 12.29 -5.66 6.41
CA PRO A 205 12.44 -6.83 7.25
C PRO A 205 11.75 -8.08 6.67
N ASP A 206 12.30 -9.27 6.94
CA ASP A 206 11.81 -10.55 6.40
C ASP A 206 10.35 -10.85 6.74
N ASP A 207 9.89 -10.41 7.91
CA ASP A 207 8.52 -10.59 8.42
C ASP A 207 7.55 -9.46 8.02
N MET A 208 8.02 -8.44 7.30
CA MET A 208 7.18 -7.32 6.86
C MET A 208 6.41 -7.70 5.60
N ILE A 209 5.22 -8.26 5.77
CA ILE A 209 4.22 -8.40 4.71
C ILE A 209 3.27 -7.22 4.76
N MET A 210 2.92 -6.65 3.61
CA MET A 210 1.99 -5.52 3.52
C MET A 210 0.62 -5.99 3.04
N PHE A 211 -0.43 -5.49 3.66
CA PHE A 211 -1.80 -5.62 3.20
C PHE A 211 -2.36 -4.23 2.92
N SER A 212 -2.40 -3.85 1.65
CA SER A 212 -2.83 -2.54 1.17
C SER A 212 -4.32 -2.55 0.84
N VAL A 213 -5.05 -1.63 1.45
CA VAL A 213 -6.51 -1.60 1.45
C VAL A 213 -6.97 -0.23 0.96
N PRO A 214 -7.76 -0.15 -0.14
CA PRO A 214 -8.45 1.08 -0.50
C PRO A 214 -9.22 1.63 0.71
N ALA A 215 -9.12 2.93 1.02
CA ALA A 215 -9.62 3.41 2.30
C ALA A 215 -11.16 3.32 2.45
N ASN A 216 -11.92 3.32 1.34
CA ASN A 216 -13.34 2.96 1.35
C ASN A 216 -13.55 1.50 1.75
N ARG A 217 -12.79 0.58 1.14
CA ARG A 217 -12.84 -0.84 1.45
C ARG A 217 -12.42 -1.14 2.90
N PHE A 218 -11.47 -0.39 3.42
CA PHE A 218 -11.02 -0.52 4.81
C PHE A 218 -12.15 -0.24 5.81
N VAL A 219 -12.98 0.78 5.55
CA VAL A 219 -14.15 1.11 6.38
C VAL A 219 -15.21 0.01 6.29
N GLU A 220 -15.51 -0.49 5.09
CA GLU A 220 -16.45 -1.61 4.90
C GLU A 220 -16.01 -2.85 5.68
N MET A 221 -14.73 -3.25 5.54
CA MET A 221 -14.18 -4.39 6.26
C MET A 221 -14.24 -4.20 7.79
N ALA A 222 -13.97 -2.99 8.30
CA ALA A 222 -14.06 -2.71 9.73
C ALA A 222 -15.50 -2.83 10.26
N ASN A 223 -16.50 -2.47 9.46
CA ASN A 223 -17.91 -2.63 9.82
C ASN A 223 -18.35 -4.10 9.79
N ASN A 224 -17.69 -4.92 8.96
CA ASN A 224 -17.92 -6.36 8.89
C ASN A 224 -17.22 -7.16 10.02
N ILE A 225 -16.45 -6.53 10.92
CA ILE A 225 -15.82 -7.24 12.04
C ILE A 225 -16.91 -7.86 12.93
N GLU A 226 -17.90 -7.06 13.32
CA GLU A 226 -19.07 -7.53 14.06
C GLU A 226 -19.90 -8.49 13.18
N GLY A 227 -20.28 -9.64 13.73
CA GLY A 227 -20.96 -10.72 13.00
C GLY A 227 -20.05 -11.63 12.17
N SER A 228 -18.75 -11.34 12.03
CA SER A 228 -17.81 -12.23 11.35
C SER A 228 -17.10 -13.21 12.29
N PHE A 229 -16.22 -14.04 11.74
CA PHE A 229 -15.33 -14.92 12.50
C PHE A 229 -14.30 -14.18 13.37
N LEU A 230 -14.18 -12.85 13.24
CA LEU A 230 -13.37 -11.98 14.09
C LEU A 230 -14.18 -11.31 15.22
N ASP A 231 -15.50 -11.50 15.25
CA ASP A 231 -16.33 -10.98 16.33
C ASP A 231 -15.92 -11.62 17.66
N LYS A 232 -15.66 -10.79 18.67
CA LYS A 232 -15.26 -11.23 20.02
C LYS A 232 -16.34 -12.04 20.72
N ASN A 233 -17.60 -11.89 20.32
CA ASN A 233 -18.72 -12.64 20.84
C ASN A 233 -18.96 -13.95 20.09
N PHE A 234 -18.23 -14.20 19.00
CA PHE A 234 -18.32 -15.42 18.22
C PHE A 234 -17.26 -16.43 18.65
N ASN A 235 -17.70 -17.62 19.07
CA ASN A 235 -16.80 -18.71 19.41
C ASN A 235 -16.51 -19.54 18.16
N ASN A 236 -15.32 -19.38 17.59
CA ASN A 236 -14.87 -20.20 16.46
C ASN A 236 -14.86 -21.70 16.84
N PRO A 237 -15.37 -22.58 15.96
CA PRO A 237 -15.39 -24.02 16.23
C PRO A 237 -13.98 -24.57 16.34
N THR A 238 -13.75 -25.43 17.33
CA THR A 238 -12.47 -26.14 17.52
C THR A 238 -12.51 -27.59 17.00
N SER A 239 -13.69 -28.05 16.57
CA SER A 239 -13.95 -29.34 15.91
C SER A 239 -15.24 -29.26 15.08
N PHE A 240 -15.39 -30.13 14.08
CA PHE A 240 -16.61 -30.32 13.27
C PHE A 240 -17.15 -31.74 13.41
#